data_AF-C0BC99-F1
#
_entry.id   AF-C0BC99-F1
#
_cell.length_a   1.000
_cell.length_b   1.000
_cell.length_c   1.000
_cell.angle_alpha   90.00
_cell.angle_beta   90.00
_cell.angle_gamma   90.00
#
_symmetry.space_group_name_H-M   'P 1'
#
loop_
_entity.id
_entity.type
_entity.pdbx_description
1 polymer ?
#
loop_
_entity_poly.entity_id
_entity_poly.type
_entity_poly.pdbx_seq_one_letter_code
_entity_poly.pdbx_strand_id
1 'polypeptide(L)'
;MKLSVIQNAFENVKKFSQEKLVEKYPNGVPEAIQKRYLQELTFLENSDCIDDFEIFRCLSEEAKKSNTLMNMRGTVSGSILCYLLGNHSFNPLSTHYYCTECGYYEKVDTHLFGIDLPSRKCPCCNTKM
;
A
#
# COMPACT_ATOMS: atom_id res chain seq x y z
N MET A 1 28.84 -15.27 1.66
CA MET A 1 27.74 -16.22 1.34
C MET A 1 26.87 -15.54 0.28
N LYS A 2 26.80 -16.08 -0.95
CA LYS A 2 25.85 -15.57 -1.96
C LYS A 2 24.53 -16.29 -1.72
N LEU A 3 23.53 -15.57 -1.24
CA LEU A 3 22.15 -16.08 -1.20
C LEU A 3 21.66 -16.28 -2.65
N SER A 4 20.89 -17.33 -2.88
CA SER A 4 20.27 -17.61 -4.17
C SER A 4 19.13 -16.62 -4.43
N VAL A 5 19.12 -16.05 -5.64
CA VAL A 5 18.07 -15.12 -6.09
C VAL A 5 16.73 -15.86 -6.22
N ILE A 6 15.64 -15.23 -5.77
CA ILE A 6 14.30 -15.79 -5.93
C ILE A 6 13.83 -15.55 -7.38
N GLN A 7 13.47 -16.61 -8.07
CA GLN A 7 13.00 -16.51 -9.46
C GLN A 7 11.71 -15.69 -9.55
N ASN A 8 11.67 -14.73 -10.48
CA ASN A 8 10.53 -13.85 -10.75
C ASN A 8 10.08 -13.00 -9.54
N ALA A 9 10.98 -12.71 -8.60
CA ALA A 9 10.65 -11.99 -7.37
C ALA A 9 10.02 -10.61 -7.65
N PHE A 10 10.58 -9.86 -8.61
CA PHE A 10 10.04 -8.55 -8.98
C PHE A 10 8.64 -8.66 -9.60
N GLU A 11 8.44 -9.59 -10.52
CA GLU A 11 7.14 -9.82 -11.17
C GLU A 11 6.07 -10.23 -10.17
N ASN A 12 6.41 -11.08 -9.21
CA ASN A 12 5.50 -11.49 -8.14
C ASN A 12 5.08 -10.31 -7.27
N VAL A 13 6.05 -9.50 -6.82
CA VAL A 13 5.81 -8.28 -6.03
C VAL A 13 4.95 -7.29 -6.81
N LYS A 14 5.30 -7.02 -8.07
CA LYS A 14 4.57 -6.09 -8.95
C LYS A 14 3.12 -6.53 -9.16
N LYS A 15 2.91 -7.81 -9.49
CA LYS A 15 1.57 -8.35 -9.73
C LYS A 15 0.71 -8.25 -8.47
N PHE A 16 1.22 -8.75 -7.34
CA PHE A 16 0.46 -8.77 -6.09
C PHE A 16 0.15 -7.36 -5.59
N SER A 17 1.14 -6.45 -5.61
CA SER A 17 0.92 -5.07 -5.16
C SER A 17 -0.06 -4.31 -6.07
N GLN A 18 -0.05 -4.57 -7.38
CA GLN A 18 -1.04 -4.01 -8.31
C GLN A 18 -2.46 -4.52 -8.04
N GLU A 19 -2.63 -5.82 -7.80
CA GLU A 19 -3.92 -6.40 -7.42
C GLU A 19 -4.46 -5.76 -6.14
N LYS A 20 -3.60 -5.62 -5.11
CA LYS A 20 -3.95 -4.99 -3.84
C LYS A 20 -4.24 -3.50 -3.96
N LEU A 21 -3.57 -2.81 -4.87
CA LEU A 21 -3.80 -1.40 -5.14
C LEU A 21 -5.22 -1.21 -5.69
N VAL A 22 -5.62 -2.01 -6.68
CA VAL A 22 -6.98 -1.94 -7.24
C VAL A 22 -8.03 -2.35 -6.21
N GLU A 23 -7.76 -3.37 -5.38
CA GLU A 23 -8.67 -3.78 -4.29
C GLU A 23 -8.92 -2.65 -3.28
N LYS A 24 -7.87 -1.89 -2.92
CA LYS A 24 -7.98 -0.76 -1.98
C LYS A 24 -8.63 0.48 -2.60
N TYR A 25 -8.54 0.64 -3.92
CA TYR A 25 -9.09 1.78 -4.65
C TYR A 25 -10.06 1.32 -5.75
N PRO A 26 -11.21 0.72 -5.39
CA PRO A 26 -12.12 0.05 -6.34
C PRO A 26 -12.73 1.01 -7.37
N ASN A 27 -12.84 2.30 -7.05
CA ASN A 27 -13.38 3.32 -7.94
C ASN A 27 -12.29 4.19 -8.58
N GLY A 28 -11.11 3.60 -8.78
CA GLY A 28 -9.98 4.23 -9.44
C GLY A 28 -8.91 4.69 -8.45
N VAL A 29 -7.65 4.47 -8.84
CA VAL A 29 -6.47 4.88 -8.07
C VAL A 29 -6.20 6.36 -8.32
N PRO A 30 -6.22 7.22 -7.29
CA PRO A 30 -5.88 8.63 -7.44
C PRO A 30 -4.47 8.84 -7.99
N GLU A 31 -4.28 9.86 -8.83
CA GLU A 31 -2.99 10.12 -9.51
C GLU A 31 -1.82 10.25 -8.52
N ALA A 32 -2.02 10.94 -7.39
CA ALA A 32 -0.99 11.09 -6.36
C ALA A 32 -0.51 9.74 -5.80
N ILE A 33 -1.44 8.78 -5.65
CA ILE A 33 -1.17 7.44 -5.12
C ILE A 33 -0.51 6.59 -6.21
N GLN A 34 -1.04 6.64 -7.44
CA GLN A 34 -0.47 5.94 -8.59
C GLN A 34 0.99 6.37 -8.84
N LYS A 35 1.25 7.68 -8.78
CA LYS A 35 2.60 8.24 -8.94
C LYS A 35 3.55 7.71 -7.85
N ARG A 36 3.12 7.70 -6.58
CA ARG A 36 3.93 7.18 -5.47
C ARG A 36 4.21 5.69 -5.62
N TYR A 37 3.19 4.90 -6.00
CA TYR A 37 3.33 3.47 -6.28
C TYR A 37 4.35 3.20 -7.39
N LEU A 38 4.22 3.86 -8.54
CA LEU A 38 5.14 3.67 -9.65
C LEU A 38 6.57 4.09 -9.31
N GLN A 39 6.74 5.19 -8.57
CA GLN A 39 8.05 5.62 -8.09
C GLN A 39 8.71 4.53 -7.24
N GLU A 40 8.03 4.02 -6.20
CA GLU A 40 8.59 2.97 -5.35
C GLU A 40 8.83 1.66 -6.11
N LEU A 41 7.96 1.30 -7.05
CA LEU A 41 8.13 0.12 -7.89
C LEU A 41 9.38 0.22 -8.79
N THR A 42 9.60 1.38 -9.41
CA THR A 42 10.80 1.63 -10.21
C THR A 42 12.07 1.65 -9.36
N PHE A 43 12.00 2.17 -8.11
CA PHE A 43 13.13 2.07 -7.19
C PHE A 43 13.44 0.62 -6.82
N LEU A 44 12.41 -0.20 -6.58
CA LEU A 44 12.57 -1.61 -6.27
C LEU A 44 13.19 -2.40 -7.43
N GLU A 45 12.76 -2.14 -8.67
CA GLU A 45 13.29 -2.79 -9.88
C GLU A 45 14.81 -2.61 -10.04
N ASN A 46 15.34 -1.49 -9.54
CA ASN A 46 16.77 -1.14 -9.60
C ASN A 46 17.50 -1.37 -8.26
N SER A 47 16.88 -2.07 -7.30
CA SER A 47 17.41 -2.29 -5.95
C SER A 47 17.83 -3.74 -5.75
N ASP A 48 18.83 -3.96 -4.89
CA ASP A 48 19.21 -5.30 -4.42
C ASP A 48 18.20 -5.90 -3.41
N CYS A 49 17.15 -5.16 -3.03
CA CYS A 49 16.14 -5.57 -2.04
C CYS A 49 14.92 -6.30 -2.65
N ILE A 50 14.93 -6.66 -3.94
CA ILE A 50 13.79 -7.32 -4.60
C ILE A 50 13.39 -8.61 -3.85
N ASP A 51 14.38 -9.43 -3.50
CA ASP A 51 14.15 -10.69 -2.78
C ASP A 51 13.56 -10.45 -1.38
N ASP A 52 13.97 -9.38 -0.69
CA ASP A 52 13.44 -9.02 0.63
C ASP A 52 11.93 -8.70 0.56
N PHE A 53 11.51 -7.98 -0.48
CA PHE A 53 10.10 -7.66 -0.71
C PHE A 53 9.27 -8.89 -1.08
N GLU A 54 9.84 -9.83 -1.83
CA GLU A 54 9.17 -11.09 -2.16
C GLU A 54 9.05 -12.02 -0.94
N ILE A 55 10.08 -12.08 -0.10
CA ILE A 55 10.02 -12.78 1.20
C ILE A 55 8.95 -12.15 2.09
N PHE A 56 8.92 -10.81 2.17
CA PHE A 56 7.90 -10.09 2.94
C PHE A 56 6.48 -10.40 2.44
N ARG A 57 6.26 -10.44 1.12
CA ARG A 57 4.98 -10.85 0.52
C ARG A 57 4.60 -12.27 0.92
N CYS A 58 5.53 -13.22 0.85
CA CYS A 58 5.29 -14.61 1.25
C CYS A 58 4.91 -14.70 2.73
N LEU A 59 5.67 -14.04 3.61
CA LEU A 59 5.38 -14.00 5.06
C LEU A 59 4.01 -13.36 5.34
N SER A 60 3.65 -12.33 4.59
CA SER A 60 2.36 -11.67 4.69
C SER A 60 1.18 -12.59 4.36
N GLU A 61 1.31 -13.37 3.29
CA GLU A 61 0.28 -14.34 2.89
C GLU A 61 0.13 -15.46 3.93
N GLU A 62 1.22 -15.95 4.51
CA GLU A 62 1.16 -16.92 5.61
C GLU A 62 0.57 -16.32 6.90
N ALA A 63 0.90 -15.06 7.21
CA ALA A 63 0.29 -14.33 8.32
C ALA A 63 -1.23 -14.18 8.12
N LYS A 64 -1.68 -13.90 6.88
CA LYS A 64 -3.10 -13.82 6.54
C LYS A 64 -3.81 -15.16 6.71
N LYS A 65 -3.21 -16.27 6.25
CA LYS A 65 -3.77 -17.63 6.41
C LYS A 65 -3.91 -18.03 7.88
N SER A 66 -3.01 -17.54 8.74
CA SER A 66 -3.01 -17.78 10.18
C SER A 66 -3.79 -16.73 10.98
N ASN A 67 -4.55 -15.83 10.32
CA ASN A 67 -5.28 -14.72 10.95
C ASN A 67 -4.41 -13.85 11.88
N THR A 68 -3.13 -13.71 11.56
CA THR A 68 -2.15 -12.94 12.34
C THR A 68 -1.85 -11.60 11.66
N LEU A 69 -1.97 -10.51 12.40
CA LEU A 69 -1.57 -9.19 11.93
C LEU A 69 -0.05 -9.02 12.05
N MET A 70 0.60 -8.52 11.00
CA MET A 70 2.01 -8.17 11.07
C MET A 70 2.19 -6.76 11.63
N ASN A 71 3.14 -6.59 12.55
CA ASN A 71 3.54 -5.28 13.04
C ASN A 71 4.92 -4.94 12.49
N MET A 72 5.02 -3.81 11.79
CA MET A 72 6.26 -3.31 11.19
C MET A 72 6.89 -2.27 12.09
N ARG A 73 8.23 -2.26 12.19
CA ARG A 73 9.00 -1.23 12.91
C ARG A 73 10.13 -0.70 12.02
N GLY A 74 10.60 0.51 12.34
CA GLY A 74 11.65 1.19 11.58
C GLY A 74 11.10 2.00 10.41
N THR A 75 11.97 2.36 9.47
CA THR A 75 11.64 3.26 8.35
C THR A 75 10.88 2.58 7.22
N VAL A 76 10.93 1.24 7.16
CA VAL A 76 10.29 0.43 6.11
C VAL A 76 8.77 0.60 6.08
N SER A 77 8.14 0.97 7.21
CA SER A 77 6.70 1.23 7.28
C SER A 77 6.24 2.43 6.44
N GLY A 78 7.16 3.27 5.96
CA GLY A 78 6.87 4.40 5.07
C GLY A 78 6.66 4.06 3.59
N SER A 79 6.81 2.78 3.21
CA SER A 79 6.67 2.33 1.82
C SER A 79 5.23 1.96 1.47
N ILE A 80 4.71 2.49 0.36
CA ILE A 80 3.43 2.07 -0.19
C ILE A 80 3.48 0.60 -0.65
N LEU A 81 4.62 0.12 -1.15
CA LEU A 81 4.76 -1.30 -1.50
C LEU A 81 4.59 -2.20 -0.27
N CYS A 82 5.21 -1.86 0.86
CA CYS A 82 4.99 -2.61 2.10
C CYS A 82 3.53 -2.57 2.55
N TYR A 83 2.86 -1.42 2.42
CA TYR A 83 1.42 -1.30 2.70
C TYR A 83 0.53 -2.18 1.81
N LEU A 84 0.91 -2.36 0.55
CA LEU A 84 0.17 -3.19 -0.39
C LEU A 84 0.44 -4.69 -0.19
N LEU A 85 1.69 -5.04 0.15
CA LEU A 85 2.10 -6.44 0.32
C LEU A 85 1.72 -7.00 1.69
N GLY A 86 1.67 -6.17 2.73
CA GLY A 86 1.58 -6.58 4.13
C GLY A 86 0.15 -6.80 4.66
N ASN A 87 -0.03 -7.81 5.50
CA ASN A 87 -1.23 -8.02 6.31
C ASN A 87 -1.19 -7.13 7.57
N HIS A 88 -1.28 -5.82 7.37
CA HIS A 88 -1.27 -4.81 8.44
C HIS A 88 -2.18 -3.62 8.12
N SER A 89 -2.47 -2.79 9.12
CA SER A 89 -3.44 -1.68 9.01
C SER A 89 -2.82 -0.31 8.72
N PHE A 90 -1.49 -0.16 8.76
CA PHE A 90 -0.83 1.13 8.60
C PHE A 90 -0.71 1.58 7.14
N ASN A 91 -1.26 2.74 6.79
CA ASN A 91 -1.15 3.39 5.48
C ASN A 91 -0.14 4.57 5.53
N PRO A 92 0.96 4.55 4.76
CA PRO A 92 2.02 5.57 4.84
C PRO A 92 1.74 6.84 4.03
N LEU A 93 0.64 6.90 3.30
CA LEU A 93 0.32 8.04 2.44
C LEU A 93 -0.04 9.28 3.27
N SER A 94 0.11 10.46 2.67
CA SER A 94 -0.36 11.71 3.27
C SER A 94 -1.83 11.60 3.65
N THR A 95 -2.22 12.22 4.76
CA THR A 95 -3.60 12.27 5.24
C THR A 95 -4.58 12.70 4.14
N HIS A 96 -5.60 11.88 3.88
CA HIS A 96 -6.54 12.07 2.78
C HIS A 96 -7.89 11.44 3.07
N TYR A 97 -8.92 11.92 2.38
CA TYR A 97 -10.18 11.22 2.21
C TYR A 97 -10.19 10.48 0.88
N TYR A 98 -10.73 9.26 0.88
CA TYR A 98 -11.05 8.52 -0.33
C TYR A 98 -12.47 7.95 -0.24
N CYS A 99 -13.29 8.22 -1.23
CA CYS A 99 -14.63 7.65 -1.32
C CYS A 99 -14.60 6.31 -2.05
N THR A 100 -14.93 5.23 -1.35
CA THR A 100 -14.99 3.89 -1.93
C THR A 100 -16.14 3.68 -2.91
N GLU A 101 -17.10 4.61 -3.02
CA GLU A 101 -18.27 4.49 -3.92
C GLU A 101 -18.09 5.20 -5.26
N CYS A 102 -17.32 6.30 -5.30
CA CYS A 102 -17.18 7.12 -6.51
C CYS A 102 -15.75 7.56 -6.80
N GLY A 103 -14.77 7.16 -5.97
CA GLY A 103 -13.36 7.45 -6.19
C GLY A 103 -12.92 8.88 -5.86
N TYR A 104 -13.80 9.69 -5.24
CA TYR A 104 -13.44 11.03 -4.81
C TYR A 104 -12.22 10.99 -3.87
N TYR A 105 -11.20 11.77 -4.17
CA TYR A 105 -9.96 11.84 -3.41
C TYR A 105 -9.63 13.29 -3.05
N GLU A 106 -9.35 13.54 -1.78
CA GLU A 106 -8.88 14.83 -1.30
C GLU A 106 -7.72 14.62 -0.32
N LYS A 107 -6.54 15.10 -0.70
CA LYS A 107 -5.40 15.21 0.23
C LYS A 107 -5.67 16.37 1.19
N VAL A 108 -5.50 16.13 2.48
CA VAL A 108 -5.61 17.15 3.53
C VAL A 108 -4.21 17.54 3.97
N ASP A 109 -3.88 18.82 3.86
CA ASP A 109 -2.59 19.34 4.33
C ASP A 109 -2.65 19.58 5.84
N THR A 110 -2.18 18.61 6.61
CA THR A 110 -2.27 18.62 8.07
C THR A 110 -1.17 17.75 8.70
N HIS A 111 -0.85 18.03 9.96
CA HIS A 111 0.02 17.18 10.78
C HIS A 111 -0.73 16.01 11.45
N LEU A 112 -2.06 15.95 11.28
CA LEU A 112 -2.91 14.89 11.81
C LEU A 112 -2.84 13.61 10.96
N PHE A 113 -3.22 12.47 11.54
CA PHE A 113 -3.39 11.21 10.82
C PHE A 113 -4.80 11.11 10.21
N GLY A 114 -4.97 10.24 9.21
CA GLY A 114 -6.28 9.99 8.59
C GLY A 114 -7.37 9.61 9.60
N ILE A 115 -7.01 8.91 10.67
CA ILE A 115 -7.93 8.53 11.75
C ILE A 115 -8.40 9.71 12.61
N ASP A 116 -7.68 10.83 12.60
CA ASP A 116 -8.03 12.04 13.36
C ASP A 116 -8.95 12.98 12.55
N LEU A 117 -9.18 12.67 11.27
CA LEU A 117 -10.03 13.47 10.41
C LEU A 117 -11.51 13.32 10.82
N PRO A 118 -12.29 14.42 10.82
CA PRO A 118 -13.70 14.34 11.13
C PRO A 118 -14.47 13.56 10.05
N SER A 119 -15.37 12.67 10.45
CA SER A 119 -16.25 12.01 9.47
C SER A 119 -17.12 13.04 8.75
N ARG A 120 -17.23 12.89 7.43
CA ARG A 120 -18.00 13.81 6.58
C ARG A 120 -18.65 13.07 5.41
N LYS A 121 -19.52 13.75 4.67
CA LYS A 121 -20.11 13.18 3.45
C LYS A 121 -19.25 13.49 2.24
N CYS A 122 -19.18 12.54 1.31
CA CYS A 122 -18.56 12.74 0.01
C CYS A 122 -19.26 13.88 -0.73
N PRO A 123 -18.53 14.88 -1.25
CA PRO A 123 -19.14 15.99 -1.99
C PRO A 123 -19.71 15.55 -3.35
N CYS A 124 -19.33 14.37 -3.86
CA CYS A 124 -19.78 13.85 -5.16
C CYS A 124 -21.00 12.94 -5.05
N CYS A 125 -21.03 12.01 -4.08
CA CYS A 125 -22.09 10.99 -3.97
C CYS A 125 -22.81 10.96 -2.61
N ASN A 126 -22.45 11.85 -1.68
CA ASN A 126 -23.05 11.99 -0.34
C ASN A 126 -22.85 10.77 0.59
N THR A 127 -22.08 9.76 0.19
CA THR A 127 -21.70 8.62 1.05
C THR A 127 -20.83 9.08 2.21
N LYS A 128 -20.98 8.44 3.37
CA LYS A 128 -20.16 8.72 4.56
C LYS A 128 -18.70 8.32 4.30
N MET A 129 -17.78 9.23 4.61
CA MET A 129 -16.33 9.06 4.58
C MET A 129 -15.73 9.37 5.96
#